data_AF-A0A2D2H3I8-F1
#
_entry.id   AF-A0A2D2H3I8-F1
#
_cell.length_a   1.000
_cell.length_b   1.000
_cell.length_c   1.000
_cell.angle_alpha   90.00
_cell.angle_beta   90.00
_cell.angle_gamma   90.00
#
_symmetry.space_group_name_H-M   'P 1'
#
loop_
_entity.id
_entity.type
_entity.pdbx_description
1 polymer ?
#
loop_
_entity_poly.entity_id
_entity_poly.type
_entity_poly.pdbx_seq_one_letter_code
_entity_poly.pdbx_strand_id
1 'polypeptide(L)'
;MKSDLMFTSQARFNIAFSSALIGGNITPYFQPIVSLEENRTVGFEVLARWHDEKQGNIPPSVFVFHAEKADMLDELLDSLMRQSFAAAQDWDGDFYLAFNLSPTQLQHPHLPERIASLAKEFGFPLERLHIEITETAILEDEKNSRRVLEQIIAMGCAISLDDFGTGYSSLTWLRTLPFSKIKIDTSFVRSMLEQKESRKIVAAVVGLGQSLDLSVIAEGVETLEQAELLQKIGCGYAQGYLFSRPVPANAVPGLLRGPASAAFATDPANLTLEQRAHQISALYASDNMSICFLGLDYVIKDASPVFARNLGRPLDDVIGRQVNDVMPEGVGRIAWLHSYWARNLPAPA
;
A
#
# COMPACT_ATOMS: atom_id res chain seq x y z
N MET A 1 26.21 -3.44 -19.70
CA MET A 1 27.17 -3.15 -20.79
C MET A 1 26.76 -2.04 -21.78
N LYS A 2 25.49 -1.60 -21.86
CA LYS A 2 25.10 -0.35 -22.58
C LYS A 2 24.94 0.87 -21.67
N SER A 3 24.73 0.68 -20.37
CA SER A 3 24.55 1.76 -19.38
C SER A 3 25.82 2.56 -19.10
N ASP A 4 26.98 1.90 -19.06
CA ASP A 4 28.29 2.55 -18.77
C ASP A 4 28.76 3.52 -19.85
N LEU A 5 28.12 3.58 -21.02
CA LEU A 5 28.50 4.46 -22.13
C LEU A 5 27.75 5.80 -22.17
N MET A 6 26.70 6.01 -21.35
CA MET A 6 25.97 7.29 -21.35
C MET A 6 26.81 8.44 -20.76
N PHE A 7 27.60 8.16 -19.72
CA PHE A 7 28.45 9.15 -19.07
C PHE A 7 29.93 8.82 -19.27
N THR A 8 30.54 9.51 -20.23
CA THR A 8 31.98 9.36 -20.57
C THR A 8 32.95 9.62 -19.39
N SER A 9 32.50 10.26 -18.31
CA SER A 9 33.24 10.38 -17.04
C SER A 9 32.32 10.77 -15.88
N GLN A 10 32.71 10.45 -14.63
CA GLN A 10 31.97 10.82 -13.43
C GLN A 10 31.83 12.34 -13.27
N ALA A 11 32.88 13.11 -13.59
CA ALA A 11 32.82 14.57 -13.54
C ALA A 11 31.75 15.15 -14.50
N ARG A 12 31.60 14.56 -15.69
CA ARG A 12 30.55 14.96 -16.65
C ARG A 12 29.16 14.57 -16.15
N PHE A 13 29.02 13.40 -15.52
CA PHE A 13 27.78 13.00 -14.86
C PHE A 13 27.39 14.02 -13.79
N ASN A 14 28.27 14.34 -12.83
CA ASN A 14 27.96 15.24 -11.72
C ASN A 14 27.46 16.61 -12.22
N ILE A 15 28.13 17.20 -13.22
CA ILE A 15 27.72 18.49 -13.79
C ILE A 15 26.34 18.37 -14.46
N ALA A 16 26.12 17.35 -15.27
CA ALA A 16 24.84 17.13 -15.96
C ALA A 16 23.71 16.87 -14.96
N PHE A 17 23.96 16.06 -13.94
CA PHE A 17 23.00 15.68 -12.92
C PHE A 17 22.63 16.87 -12.04
N SER A 18 23.60 17.65 -11.54
CA SER A 18 23.33 18.90 -10.82
C SER A 18 22.53 19.89 -11.67
N SER A 19 22.92 20.07 -12.94
CA SER A 19 22.17 20.94 -13.86
C SER A 19 20.74 20.45 -14.07
N ALA A 20 20.53 19.13 -14.15
CA ALA A 20 19.21 18.55 -14.34
C ALA A 20 18.34 18.67 -13.09
N LEU A 21 18.91 18.53 -11.88
CA LEU A 21 18.21 18.77 -10.62
C LEU A 21 17.77 20.23 -10.49
N ILE A 22 18.67 21.19 -10.76
CA ILE A 22 18.37 22.63 -10.71
C ILE A 22 17.34 23.01 -11.78
N GLY A 23 17.46 22.45 -12.98
CA GLY A 23 16.58 22.73 -14.11
C GLY A 23 15.22 22.03 -14.06
N GLY A 24 14.97 21.16 -13.08
CA GLY A 24 13.72 20.39 -12.99
C GLY A 24 13.56 19.32 -14.08
N ASN A 25 14.66 18.86 -14.68
CA ASN A 25 14.66 17.81 -15.72
C ASN A 25 14.60 16.39 -15.12
N ILE A 26 14.81 16.28 -13.81
CA ILE A 26 14.54 15.07 -13.03
C ILE A 26 13.26 15.30 -12.24
N THR A 27 12.21 14.57 -12.61
CA THR A 27 10.85 14.78 -12.11
C THR A 27 10.31 13.53 -11.42
N PRO A 28 9.43 13.67 -10.43
CA PRO A 28 8.74 12.54 -9.80
C PRO A 28 7.62 12.02 -10.71
N TYR A 29 7.58 10.71 -10.87
CA TYR A 29 6.42 9.98 -11.37
C TYR A 29 5.83 9.17 -10.23
N PHE A 30 4.51 8.98 -10.26
CA PHE A 30 3.74 8.41 -9.18
C PHE A 30 3.13 7.09 -9.66
N GLN A 31 3.53 5.97 -9.07
CA GLN A 31 2.92 4.68 -9.35
C GLN A 31 1.90 4.36 -8.27
N PRO A 32 0.62 4.12 -8.60
CA PRO A 32 -0.39 3.89 -7.59
C PRO A 32 -0.18 2.56 -6.88
N ILE A 33 -0.37 2.59 -5.56
CA ILE A 33 -0.55 1.43 -4.70
C ILE A 33 -2.03 1.35 -4.36
N VAL A 34 -2.60 0.17 -4.57
CA VAL A 34 -4.05 -0.06 -4.58
C VAL A 34 -4.43 -1.02 -3.47
N SER A 35 -5.50 -0.70 -2.74
CA SER A 35 -6.16 -1.67 -1.86
C SER A 35 -6.90 -2.69 -2.72
N LEU A 36 -6.51 -3.96 -2.62
CA LEU A 36 -7.18 -5.06 -3.30
C LEU A 36 -8.57 -5.34 -2.72
N GLU A 37 -8.84 -4.89 -1.50
CA GLU A 37 -10.13 -5.04 -0.84
C GLU A 37 -11.10 -3.94 -1.27
N GLU A 38 -10.65 -2.68 -1.20
CA GLU A 38 -11.50 -1.51 -1.45
C GLU A 38 -11.52 -1.12 -2.93
N ASN A 39 -10.65 -1.74 -3.74
CA ASN A 39 -10.38 -1.38 -5.13
C ASN A 39 -10.18 0.13 -5.32
N ARG A 40 -9.38 0.76 -4.47
CA ARG A 40 -9.03 2.18 -4.57
C ARG A 40 -7.54 2.41 -4.40
N THR A 41 -7.05 3.49 -4.97
CA THR A 41 -5.69 3.96 -4.73
C THR A 41 -5.56 4.44 -3.29
N VAL A 42 -4.55 3.95 -2.56
CA VAL A 42 -4.26 4.30 -1.17
C VAL A 42 -2.97 5.11 -1.01
N GLY A 43 -2.11 5.11 -2.02
CA GLY A 43 -0.85 5.84 -2.01
C GLY A 43 -0.11 5.72 -3.32
N PHE A 44 1.07 6.31 -3.38
CA PHE A 44 1.93 6.28 -4.56
C PHE A 44 3.37 6.02 -4.19
N GLU A 45 4.03 5.14 -4.93
CA GLU A 45 5.48 5.10 -4.96
C GLU A 45 6.00 6.22 -5.87
N VAL A 46 6.92 7.04 -5.34
CA VAL A 46 7.55 8.14 -6.05
C VAL A 46 8.81 7.65 -6.74
N LEU A 47 8.79 7.69 -8.07
CA LEU A 47 9.84 7.16 -8.93
C LEU A 47 10.45 8.27 -9.76
N ALA A 48 11.76 8.46 -9.63
CA ALA A 48 12.51 9.46 -10.39
C ALA A 48 12.46 9.18 -11.90
N ARG A 49 12.28 10.21 -12.71
CA ARG A 49 12.43 10.17 -14.17
C ARG A 49 13.31 11.30 -14.64
N TRP A 50 14.40 10.96 -15.32
CA TRP A 50 15.29 11.95 -15.93
C TRP A 50 15.08 11.98 -17.44
N HIS A 51 14.63 13.12 -17.94
CA HIS A 51 14.60 13.42 -19.36
C HIS A 51 15.72 14.40 -19.70
N ASP A 52 16.65 14.00 -20.57
CA ASP A 52 17.68 14.87 -21.13
C ASP A 52 17.34 15.23 -22.58
N GLU A 53 17.48 16.50 -22.96
CA GLU A 53 17.12 16.95 -24.31
C GLU A 53 17.91 16.26 -25.42
N LYS A 54 19.16 15.84 -25.14
CA LYS A 54 20.07 15.25 -26.14
C LYS A 54 20.04 13.73 -26.10
N GLN A 55 19.95 13.15 -24.90
CA GLN A 55 20.02 11.70 -24.67
C GLN A 55 18.64 11.05 -24.56
N GLY A 56 17.57 11.84 -24.45
CA GLY A 56 16.22 11.37 -24.20
C GLY A 56 16.04 10.87 -22.77
N ASN A 57 15.21 9.85 -22.60
CA ASN A 57 14.94 9.28 -21.28
C ASN A 57 16.15 8.49 -20.76
N ILE A 58 16.68 8.92 -19.61
CA ILE A 58 17.78 8.25 -18.91
C ILE A 58 17.18 7.35 -17.82
N PRO A 59 17.39 6.03 -17.84
CA PRO A 59 16.78 5.11 -16.88
C PRO A 59 17.28 5.34 -15.44
N PRO A 60 16.43 5.17 -14.41
CA PRO A 60 16.83 5.25 -13.00
C PRO A 60 17.99 4.32 -12.63
N SER A 61 17.97 3.09 -13.13
CA SER A 61 19.06 2.12 -12.91
C SER A 61 20.43 2.60 -13.40
N VAL A 62 20.47 3.60 -14.30
CA VAL A 62 21.72 4.22 -14.76
C VAL A 62 22.10 5.39 -13.86
N PHE A 63 21.22 6.38 -13.71
CA PHE A 63 21.62 7.61 -13.02
C PHE A 63 21.65 7.48 -11.50
N VAL A 64 20.81 6.64 -10.88
CA VAL A 64 20.82 6.43 -9.42
C VAL A 64 22.16 5.82 -9.00
N PHE A 65 22.65 4.83 -9.75
CA PHE A 65 23.97 4.24 -9.51
C PHE A 65 25.12 5.26 -9.56
N HIS A 66 25.09 6.17 -10.55
CA HIS A 66 26.10 7.21 -10.66
C HIS A 66 25.93 8.32 -9.62
N ALA A 67 24.70 8.64 -9.22
CA ALA A 67 24.40 9.59 -8.16
C ALA A 67 24.87 9.06 -6.79
N GLU A 68 24.70 7.77 -6.52
CA GLU A 68 25.22 7.12 -5.32
C GLU A 68 26.75 7.22 -5.24
N LYS A 69 27.45 6.92 -6.34
CA LYS A 69 28.92 7.09 -6.42
C LYS A 69 29.38 8.54 -6.27
N ALA A 70 28.50 9.50 -6.56
CA ALA A 70 28.78 10.93 -6.46
C ALA A 70 28.40 11.52 -5.10
N ASP A 71 27.81 10.73 -4.20
CA ASP A 71 27.18 11.21 -2.96
C ASP A 71 26.09 12.26 -3.22
N MET A 72 25.29 12.05 -4.28
CA MET A 72 24.26 12.99 -4.75
C MET A 72 22.83 12.47 -4.58
N LEU A 73 22.63 11.36 -3.86
CA LEU A 73 21.30 10.78 -3.62
C LEU A 73 20.46 11.67 -2.71
N ASP A 74 21.10 12.39 -1.81
CA ASP A 74 20.44 13.30 -0.91
C ASP A 74 19.83 14.49 -1.64
N GLU A 75 20.53 15.09 -2.60
CA GLU A 75 20.02 16.17 -3.44
C GLU A 75 18.92 15.68 -4.39
N LEU A 76 19.04 14.43 -4.88
CA LEU A 76 17.98 13.80 -5.64
C LEU A 76 16.71 13.65 -4.79
N LEU A 77 16.83 13.10 -3.58
CA LEU A 77 15.72 12.92 -2.66
C LEU A 77 15.03 14.25 -2.33
N ASP A 78 15.81 15.28 -2.00
CA ASP A 78 15.28 16.62 -1.71
C ASP A 78 14.52 17.18 -2.90
N SER A 79 15.07 17.08 -4.10
CA SER A 79 14.41 17.55 -5.32
C SER A 79 13.08 16.82 -5.55
N LEU A 80 13.06 15.50 -5.41
CA LEU A 80 11.85 14.69 -5.59
C LEU A 80 10.81 14.98 -4.51
N MET A 81 11.20 15.11 -3.24
CA MET A 81 10.29 15.45 -2.14
C MET A 81 9.69 16.84 -2.33
N ARG A 82 10.51 17.86 -2.64
CA ARG A 82 10.04 19.22 -2.93
C ARG A 82 8.99 19.24 -4.04
N GLN A 83 9.30 18.60 -5.17
CA GLN A 83 8.39 18.55 -6.31
C GLN A 83 7.11 17.76 -6.00
N SER A 84 7.23 16.65 -5.28
CA SER A 84 6.08 15.79 -4.93
C SER A 84 5.16 16.44 -3.92
N PHE A 85 5.70 17.04 -2.85
CA PHE A 85 4.91 17.73 -1.84
C PHE A 85 4.23 18.97 -2.43
N ALA A 86 4.92 19.74 -3.27
CA ALA A 86 4.31 20.85 -3.99
C ALA A 86 3.13 20.38 -4.86
N ALA A 87 3.30 19.30 -5.63
CA ALA A 87 2.24 18.76 -6.46
C ALA A 87 1.06 18.21 -5.64
N ALA A 88 1.34 17.56 -4.52
CA ALA A 88 0.35 16.94 -3.66
C ALA A 88 -0.57 17.93 -2.92
N GLN A 89 -0.21 19.22 -2.85
CA GLN A 89 -1.07 20.25 -2.25
C GLN A 89 -2.43 20.38 -2.96
N ASP A 90 -2.47 20.09 -4.27
CA ASP A 90 -3.68 20.19 -5.09
C ASP A 90 -4.45 18.85 -5.17
N TRP A 91 -4.03 17.82 -4.44
CA TRP A 91 -4.65 16.49 -4.50
C TRP A 91 -5.60 16.27 -3.34
N ASP A 92 -6.85 15.95 -3.67
CA ASP A 92 -7.87 15.58 -2.69
C ASP A 92 -7.73 14.13 -2.22
N GLY A 93 -8.15 13.87 -0.97
CA GLY A 93 -8.27 12.53 -0.42
C GLY A 93 -7.12 12.10 0.49
N ASP A 94 -7.28 10.92 1.08
CA ASP A 94 -6.31 10.30 1.96
C ASP A 94 -5.40 9.35 1.17
N PHE A 95 -4.14 9.76 1.02
CA PHE A 95 -3.11 9.01 0.31
C PHE A 95 -1.75 9.23 0.95
N TYR A 96 -0.88 8.23 0.88
CA TYR A 96 0.52 8.39 1.26
C TYR A 96 1.45 8.52 0.03
N LEU A 97 2.64 9.05 0.25
CA LEU A 97 3.74 9.04 -0.71
C LEU A 97 4.89 8.21 -0.17
N ALA A 98 5.35 7.24 -0.95
CA ALA A 98 6.46 6.37 -0.62
C ALA A 98 7.73 6.78 -1.37
N PHE A 99 8.85 6.93 -0.64
CA PHE A 99 10.16 7.26 -1.21
C PHE A 99 11.18 6.19 -0.84
N ASN A 100 11.93 5.74 -1.84
CA ASN A 100 13.04 4.82 -1.65
C ASN A 100 14.26 5.53 -1.04
N LEU A 101 14.87 4.91 -0.04
CA LEU A 101 16.15 5.32 0.53
C LEU A 101 17.20 4.24 0.32
N SER A 102 18.41 4.68 -0.05
CA SER A 102 19.56 3.79 -0.14
C SER A 102 20.17 3.49 1.25
N PRO A 103 20.96 2.39 1.37
CA PRO A 103 21.78 2.13 2.54
C PRO A 103 22.69 3.30 2.92
N THR A 104 23.30 3.94 1.92
CA THR A 104 24.24 5.06 2.09
C THR A 104 23.58 6.27 2.74
N GLN A 105 22.32 6.57 2.40
CA GLN A 105 21.57 7.68 3.02
C GLN A 105 21.22 7.41 4.48
N LEU A 106 20.97 6.15 4.86
CA LEU A 106 20.70 5.78 6.26
C LEU A 106 21.94 5.98 7.16
N GLN A 107 23.12 6.19 6.58
CA GLN A 107 24.33 6.52 7.32
C GLN A 107 24.38 8.02 7.70
N HIS A 108 23.52 8.87 7.14
CA HIS A 108 23.53 10.31 7.37
C HIS A 108 22.64 10.70 8.57
N PRO A 109 23.21 11.12 9.72
CA PRO A 109 22.43 11.36 10.95
C PRO A 109 21.45 12.52 10.86
N HIS A 110 21.63 13.42 9.88
CA HIS A 110 20.80 14.60 9.65
C HIS A 110 19.63 14.35 8.68
N LEU A 111 19.55 13.15 8.08
CA LEU A 111 18.47 12.81 7.15
C LEU A 111 17.07 13.01 7.74
N PRO A 112 16.77 12.59 8.99
CA PRO A 112 15.44 12.79 9.59
C PRO A 112 15.07 14.28 9.70
N GLU A 113 16.01 15.10 10.17
CA GLU A 113 15.83 16.55 10.33
C GLU A 113 15.55 17.23 8.99
N ARG A 114 16.23 16.78 7.94
CA ARG A 114 16.06 17.27 6.57
C ARG A 114 14.68 16.92 6.01
N ILE A 115 14.24 15.66 6.17
CA ILE A 115 12.90 15.21 5.78
C ILE A 115 11.82 16.03 6.51
N ALA A 116 11.94 16.20 7.82
CA ALA A 116 10.99 17.01 8.60
C ALA A 116 10.94 18.46 8.15
N SER A 117 12.09 19.06 7.86
CA SER A 117 12.16 20.44 7.38
C SER A 117 11.44 20.60 6.04
N LEU A 118 11.64 19.67 5.10
CA LEU A 118 10.97 19.67 3.80
C LEU A 118 9.46 19.48 3.94
N ALA A 119 9.03 18.46 4.68
CA ALA A 119 7.61 18.22 4.90
C ALA A 119 6.92 19.45 5.51
N LYS A 120 7.57 20.10 6.50
CA LYS A 120 7.09 21.34 7.11
C LYS A 120 7.04 22.51 6.13
N GLU A 121 8.04 22.67 5.26
CA GLU A 121 8.10 23.74 4.26
C GLU A 121 6.91 23.69 3.31
N PHE A 122 6.48 22.48 2.91
CA PHE A 122 5.36 22.28 1.98
C PHE A 122 4.04 21.93 2.66
N GLY A 123 4.00 21.85 3.99
CA GLY A 123 2.81 21.47 4.75
C GLY A 123 2.35 20.02 4.52
N PHE A 124 3.25 19.12 4.13
CA PHE A 124 2.93 17.71 3.92
C PHE A 124 2.94 16.95 5.27
N PRO A 125 1.86 16.24 5.65
CA PRO A 125 1.81 15.48 6.90
C PRO A 125 2.81 14.31 6.89
N LEU A 126 3.66 14.21 7.92
CA LEU A 126 4.68 13.15 8.00
C LEU A 126 4.05 11.77 8.17
N GLU A 127 2.84 11.68 8.73
CA GLU A 127 2.06 10.44 8.83
C GLU A 127 1.67 9.86 7.46
N ARG A 128 1.69 10.71 6.42
CA ARG A 128 1.44 10.32 5.03
C ARG A 128 2.72 10.10 4.25
N LEU A 129 3.89 10.21 4.90
CA LEU A 129 5.19 9.93 4.29
C LEU A 129 5.62 8.50 4.64
N HIS A 130 5.79 7.69 3.62
CA HIS A 130 6.32 6.34 3.74
C HIS A 130 7.75 6.31 3.20
N ILE A 131 8.60 5.58 3.89
CA ILE A 131 9.99 5.37 3.51
C ILE A 131 10.19 3.89 3.21
N GLU A 132 10.72 3.59 2.03
CA GLU A 132 10.99 2.24 1.56
C GLU A 132 12.49 1.99 1.61
N ILE A 133 12.88 0.87 2.21
CA ILE A 133 14.28 0.45 2.34
C ILE A 133 14.41 -1.02 2.01
N THR A 134 15.53 -1.42 1.44
CA THR A 134 15.84 -2.83 1.24
C THR A 134 16.29 -3.50 2.54
N GLU A 135 16.22 -4.83 2.61
CA GLU A 135 16.77 -5.59 3.73
C GLU A 135 18.27 -5.32 3.98
N THR A 136 19.05 -5.16 2.90
CA THR A 136 20.50 -4.96 2.98
C THR A 136 20.85 -3.60 3.56
N ALA A 137 20.00 -2.60 3.40
CA ALA A 137 20.22 -1.25 3.92
C ALA A 137 20.38 -1.18 5.44
N ILE A 138 19.76 -2.13 6.14
CA ILE A 138 19.83 -2.21 7.61
C ILE A 138 21.13 -2.89 8.05
N LEU A 139 21.69 -3.80 7.24
CA LEU A 139 22.83 -4.64 7.61
C LEU A 139 24.19 -3.95 7.50
N GLU A 140 24.32 -2.93 6.65
CA GLU A 140 25.61 -2.26 6.40
C GLU A 140 26.15 -1.52 7.63
N ASP A 141 25.30 -0.79 8.35
CA ASP A 141 25.62 -0.16 9.64
C ASP A 141 24.39 -0.20 10.56
N GLU A 142 24.18 -1.37 11.19
CA GLU A 142 23.03 -1.65 12.03
C GLU A 142 22.73 -0.54 13.05
N LYS A 143 23.76 0.00 13.72
CA LYS A 143 23.54 0.96 14.81
C LYS A 143 23.06 2.30 14.29
N ASN A 144 23.71 2.79 13.23
CA ASN A 144 23.38 4.10 12.68
C ASN A 144 22.06 4.05 11.89
N SER A 145 21.89 3.06 11.01
CA SER A 145 20.65 2.87 10.24
C SER A 145 19.44 2.71 11.18
N ARG A 146 19.57 1.94 12.27
CA ARG A 146 18.50 1.81 13.27
C ARG A 146 18.15 3.16 13.90
N ARG A 147 19.14 3.93 14.34
CA ARG A 147 18.91 5.25 14.95
C ARG A 147 18.19 6.19 13.99
N VAL A 148 18.62 6.26 12.73
CA VAL A 148 17.98 7.11 11.71
C VAL A 148 16.54 6.67 11.46
N LEU A 149 16.29 5.37 11.32
CA LEU A 149 14.93 4.84 11.12
C LEU A 149 14.03 5.09 12.33
N GLU A 150 14.51 4.88 13.56
CA GLU A 150 13.76 5.18 14.79
C GLU A 150 13.38 6.67 14.87
N GLN A 151 14.28 7.57 14.45
CA GLN A 151 13.98 8.99 14.36
C GLN A 151 12.91 9.27 13.30
N ILE A 152 13.01 8.66 12.11
CA ILE A 152 11.99 8.79 11.05
C ILE A 152 10.61 8.32 11.54
N ILE A 153 10.55 7.18 12.23
CA ILE A 153 9.33 6.64 12.83
C ILE A 153 8.79 7.58 13.92
N ALA A 154 9.66 8.10 14.80
CA ALA A 154 9.25 9.01 15.87
C ALA A 154 8.65 10.33 15.36
N MET A 155 8.95 10.71 14.11
CA MET A 155 8.32 11.85 13.45
C MET A 155 6.94 11.55 12.86
N GLY A 156 6.50 10.30 12.87
CA GLY A 156 5.21 9.85 12.35
C GLY A 156 5.27 9.11 11.01
N CYS A 157 6.43 9.07 10.35
CA CYS A 157 6.58 8.39 9.06
C CYS A 157 6.43 6.88 9.21
N ALA A 158 5.87 6.24 8.20
CA ALA A 158 5.80 4.77 8.13
C ALA A 158 7.03 4.22 7.40
N ILE A 159 7.54 3.06 7.84
CA ILE A 159 8.61 2.35 7.14
C ILE A 159 8.04 1.11 6.46
N SER A 160 8.47 0.87 5.22
CA SER A 160 8.19 -0.31 4.41
C SER A 160 9.50 -1.04 4.09
N LEU A 161 9.47 -2.36 4.13
CA LEU A 161 10.59 -3.20 3.70
C LEU A 161 10.38 -3.60 2.24
N ASP A 162 11.32 -3.23 1.38
CA ASP A 162 11.32 -3.50 -0.05
C ASP A 162 12.10 -4.77 -0.42
N ASP A 163 11.80 -5.35 -1.58
CA ASP A 163 12.46 -6.53 -2.16
C ASP A 163 12.49 -7.78 -1.24
N PHE A 164 11.47 -7.96 -0.39
CA PHE A 164 11.45 -9.04 0.60
C PHE A 164 11.48 -10.43 -0.05
N GLY A 165 12.36 -11.30 0.47
CA GLY A 165 12.52 -12.67 0.00
C GLY A 165 13.55 -12.88 -1.10
N THR A 166 14.25 -11.83 -1.54
CA THR A 166 15.36 -11.91 -2.50
C THR A 166 16.75 -11.93 -1.85
N GLY A 167 16.84 -11.65 -0.54
CA GLY A 167 18.07 -11.48 0.23
C GLY A 167 18.16 -12.28 1.54
N TYR A 168 19.03 -11.83 2.45
CA TYR A 168 19.17 -12.39 3.80
C TYR A 168 18.01 -11.89 4.69
N SER A 169 16.83 -12.50 4.56
CA SER A 169 15.67 -12.15 5.40
C SER A 169 15.93 -12.52 6.86
N SER A 170 16.48 -11.59 7.63
CA SER A 170 16.56 -11.74 9.08
C SER A 170 15.22 -11.30 9.67
N LEU A 171 14.33 -12.28 9.93
CA LEU A 171 13.09 -12.10 10.72
C LEU A 171 13.33 -11.32 12.02
N THR A 172 14.57 -11.32 12.52
CA THR A 172 15.05 -10.49 13.62
C THR A 172 14.76 -9.00 13.43
N TRP A 173 14.88 -8.47 12.20
CA TRP A 173 14.63 -7.05 11.90
C TRP A 173 13.16 -6.69 11.94
N LEU A 174 12.31 -7.54 11.35
CA LEU A 174 10.86 -7.37 11.42
C LEU A 174 10.34 -7.36 12.86
N ARG A 175 11.06 -7.98 13.79
CA ARG A 175 10.73 -7.95 15.23
C ARG A 175 11.27 -6.72 15.97
N THR A 176 12.37 -6.12 15.51
CA THR A 176 13.11 -5.10 16.28
C THR A 176 12.81 -3.67 15.85
N LEU A 177 12.33 -3.48 14.62
CA LEU A 177 11.88 -2.20 14.11
C LEU A 177 10.39 -2.27 13.80
N PRO A 178 9.61 -1.21 14.13
CA PRO A 178 8.17 -1.18 13.88
C PRO A 178 7.92 -0.86 12.40
N PHE A 179 8.27 -1.81 11.52
CA PHE A 179 7.84 -1.76 10.13
C PHE A 179 6.32 -1.72 10.08
N SER A 180 5.79 -1.08 9.03
CA SER A 180 4.35 -1.04 8.78
C SER A 180 3.95 -1.91 7.58
N LYS A 181 4.89 -2.12 6.64
CA LYS A 181 4.62 -2.83 5.38
C LYS A 181 5.79 -3.69 4.92
N ILE A 182 5.46 -4.72 4.16
CA ILE A 182 6.41 -5.55 3.39
C ILE A 182 5.98 -5.53 1.92
N LYS A 183 6.92 -5.29 1.01
CA LYS A 183 6.72 -5.40 -0.44
C LYS A 183 7.26 -6.75 -0.92
N ILE A 184 6.43 -7.49 -1.67
CA ILE A 184 6.81 -8.75 -2.32
C ILE A 184 7.35 -8.40 -3.70
N ASP A 185 8.58 -8.81 -3.98
CA ASP A 185 9.23 -8.57 -5.25
C ASP A 185 8.43 -9.11 -6.45
N THR A 186 8.50 -8.34 -7.54
CA THR A 186 7.84 -8.58 -8.81
C THR A 186 8.16 -9.98 -9.39
N SER A 187 9.35 -10.54 -9.15
CA SER A 187 9.72 -11.85 -9.70
C SER A 187 8.84 -12.97 -9.16
N PHE A 188 8.45 -12.94 -7.89
CA PHE A 188 7.55 -13.94 -7.29
C PHE A 188 6.12 -13.77 -7.76
N VAL A 189 5.64 -12.53 -7.85
CA VAL A 189 4.28 -12.21 -8.31
C VAL A 189 4.07 -12.60 -9.77
N ARG A 190 5.08 -12.36 -10.64
CA ARG A 190 4.99 -12.74 -12.05
C ARG A 190 4.86 -14.25 -12.26
N SER A 191 5.56 -15.07 -11.48
CA SER A 191 5.60 -16.51 -11.68
C SER A 191 4.59 -17.31 -10.85
N MET A 192 3.91 -16.71 -9.86
CA MET A 192 3.04 -17.45 -8.92
C MET A 192 1.86 -18.20 -9.57
N LEU A 193 1.40 -17.79 -10.76
CA LEU A 193 0.33 -18.48 -11.48
C LEU A 193 0.81 -19.82 -12.05
N GLU A 194 2.08 -19.91 -12.45
CA GLU A 194 2.66 -21.08 -13.11
C GLU A 194 3.50 -21.94 -12.15
N GLN A 195 4.21 -21.29 -11.22
CA GLN A 195 5.18 -21.93 -10.33
C GLN A 195 4.62 -22.04 -8.91
N LYS A 196 4.56 -23.27 -8.41
CA LYS A 196 4.02 -23.58 -7.07
C LYS A 196 4.92 -23.00 -5.97
N GLU A 197 6.23 -22.99 -6.21
CA GLU A 197 7.24 -22.48 -5.29
C GLU A 197 7.04 -20.98 -5.06
N SER A 198 6.93 -20.19 -6.12
CA SER A 198 6.66 -18.75 -6.04
C SER A 198 5.32 -18.46 -5.36
N ARG A 199 4.27 -19.25 -5.65
CA ARG A 199 2.98 -19.11 -4.96
C ARG A 199 3.09 -19.38 -3.45
N LYS A 200 3.87 -20.39 -3.05
CA LYS A 200 4.12 -20.69 -1.62
C LYS A 200 4.90 -19.56 -0.95
N ILE A 201 5.88 -18.96 -1.63
CA ILE A 201 6.63 -17.82 -1.11
C ILE A 201 5.68 -16.64 -0.90
N VAL A 202 4.89 -16.27 -1.91
CA VAL A 202 3.87 -15.21 -1.79
C VAL A 202 2.94 -15.47 -0.59
N ALA A 203 2.38 -16.68 -0.48
CA ALA A 203 1.50 -17.03 0.64
C ALA A 203 2.21 -16.99 2.01
N ALA A 204 3.48 -17.40 2.07
CA ALA A 204 4.26 -17.32 3.30
C ALA A 204 4.53 -15.88 3.74
N VAL A 205 4.87 -14.98 2.80
CA VAL A 205 5.07 -13.56 3.10
C VAL A 205 3.77 -12.90 3.55
N VAL A 206 2.64 -13.22 2.89
CA VAL A 206 1.33 -12.72 3.31
C VAL A 206 0.97 -13.20 4.72
N GLY A 207 1.13 -14.49 5.02
CA GLY A 207 0.88 -15.03 6.36
C GLY A 207 1.82 -14.46 7.42
N LEU A 208 3.08 -14.19 7.07
CA LEU A 208 4.03 -13.51 7.96
C LEU A 208 3.57 -12.08 8.26
N GLY A 209 3.16 -11.33 7.23
CA GLY A 209 2.65 -9.97 7.40
C GLY A 209 1.46 -9.94 8.35
N GLN A 210 0.48 -10.82 8.14
CA GLN A 210 -0.68 -10.97 9.03
C GLN A 210 -0.28 -11.33 10.46
N SER A 211 0.71 -12.19 10.65
CA SER A 211 1.17 -12.62 11.99
C SER A 211 1.91 -11.52 12.76
N LEU A 212 2.41 -10.51 12.06
CA LEU A 212 3.18 -9.39 12.63
C LEU A 212 2.41 -8.05 12.55
N ASP A 213 1.12 -8.09 12.20
CA ASP A 213 0.29 -6.90 11.96
C ASP A 213 0.89 -5.92 10.91
N LEU A 214 1.58 -6.48 9.91
CA LEU A 214 2.18 -5.76 8.78
C LEU A 214 1.29 -5.85 7.55
N SER A 215 1.14 -4.72 6.86
CA SER A 215 0.51 -4.69 5.54
C SER A 215 1.44 -5.31 4.49
N VAL A 216 0.88 -6.03 3.52
CA VAL A 216 1.66 -6.62 2.43
C VAL A 216 1.26 -6.01 1.09
N ILE A 217 2.25 -5.53 0.35
CA ILE A 217 2.12 -4.98 -1.00
C ILE A 217 2.73 -5.98 -1.99
N ALA A 218 1.95 -6.46 -2.96
CA ALA A 218 2.48 -7.27 -4.05
C ALA A 218 2.85 -6.41 -5.25
N GLU A 219 4.09 -6.49 -5.71
CA GLU A 219 4.57 -5.69 -6.84
C GLU A 219 4.46 -6.41 -8.19
N GLY A 220 4.42 -5.61 -9.26
CA GLY A 220 4.44 -6.14 -10.62
C GLY A 220 3.18 -6.91 -11.01
N VAL A 221 2.04 -6.55 -10.42
CA VAL A 221 0.73 -7.10 -10.81
C VAL A 221 0.33 -6.56 -12.19
N GLU A 222 0.28 -7.45 -13.17
CA GLU A 222 0.03 -7.14 -14.58
C GLU A 222 -1.30 -7.69 -15.09
N THR A 223 -1.86 -8.74 -14.46
CA THR A 223 -3.10 -9.38 -14.91
C THR A 223 -4.16 -9.51 -13.82
N LEU A 224 -5.42 -9.63 -14.23
CA LEU A 224 -6.55 -9.78 -13.31
C LEU A 224 -6.42 -11.07 -12.48
N GLU A 225 -5.97 -12.16 -13.09
CA GLU A 225 -5.79 -13.45 -12.43
C GLU A 225 -4.74 -13.38 -11.32
N GLN A 226 -3.70 -12.56 -11.49
CA GLN A 226 -2.71 -12.32 -10.45
C GLN A 226 -3.35 -11.58 -9.26
N ALA A 227 -4.10 -10.51 -9.53
CA ALA A 227 -4.79 -9.73 -8.50
C ALA A 227 -5.82 -10.56 -7.73
N GLU A 228 -6.63 -11.36 -8.43
CA GLU A 228 -7.60 -12.28 -7.80
C GLU A 228 -6.92 -13.34 -6.94
N LEU A 229 -5.80 -13.90 -7.39
CA LEU A 229 -5.04 -14.87 -6.59
C LEU A 229 -4.45 -14.22 -5.34
N LEU A 230 -3.88 -13.02 -5.46
CA LEU A 230 -3.35 -12.25 -4.32
C LEU A 230 -4.44 -11.94 -3.31
N GLN A 231 -5.61 -11.50 -3.78
CA GLN A 231 -6.76 -11.28 -2.93
C GLN A 231 -7.17 -12.58 -2.22
N LYS A 232 -7.27 -13.72 -2.93
CA LYS A 232 -7.59 -15.03 -2.32
C LYS A 232 -6.55 -15.51 -1.31
N ILE A 233 -5.29 -15.10 -1.45
CA ILE A 233 -4.21 -15.42 -0.49
C ILE A 233 -4.29 -14.52 0.75
N GLY A 234 -5.06 -13.42 0.71
CA GLY A 234 -5.15 -12.46 1.81
C GLY A 234 -4.18 -11.29 1.70
N CYS A 235 -3.61 -11.04 0.51
CA CYS A 235 -2.77 -9.87 0.27
C CYS A 235 -3.66 -8.60 0.25
N GLY A 236 -3.29 -7.59 1.04
CA GLY A 236 -4.09 -6.37 1.19
C GLY A 236 -3.90 -5.36 0.07
N TYR A 237 -2.66 -5.24 -0.44
CA TYR A 237 -2.30 -4.16 -1.37
C TYR A 237 -1.54 -4.69 -2.58
N ALA A 238 -1.66 -3.98 -3.70
CA ALA A 238 -0.94 -4.31 -4.91
C ALA A 238 -0.46 -3.07 -5.66
N GLN A 239 0.61 -3.23 -6.40
CA GLN A 239 1.17 -2.25 -7.32
C GLN A 239 1.53 -2.95 -8.63
N GLY A 240 1.22 -2.33 -9.77
CA GLY A 240 1.60 -2.87 -11.06
C GLY A 240 0.80 -2.31 -12.23
N TYR A 241 1.17 -2.74 -13.43
CA TYR A 241 0.63 -2.20 -14.69
C TYR A 241 -0.83 -2.57 -14.95
N LEU A 242 -1.39 -3.54 -14.21
CA LEU A 242 -2.83 -3.77 -14.20
C LEU A 242 -3.62 -2.52 -13.77
N PHE A 243 -3.08 -1.77 -12.81
CA PHE A 243 -3.73 -0.59 -12.24
C PHE A 243 -3.26 0.67 -12.97
N SER A 244 -1.95 0.91 -12.97
CA SER A 244 -1.34 1.96 -13.77
C SER A 244 0.17 1.79 -13.85
N ARG A 245 0.73 2.34 -14.93
CA ARG A 245 2.16 2.64 -14.99
C ARG A 245 2.45 3.87 -14.10
N PRO A 246 3.71 4.13 -13.74
CA PRO A 246 4.08 5.41 -13.13
C PRO A 246 3.61 6.57 -14.01
N VAL A 247 2.92 7.55 -13.43
CA VAL A 247 2.36 8.71 -14.15
C VAL A 247 2.94 10.03 -13.66
N PRO A 248 2.97 11.10 -14.48
CA PRO A 248 3.29 12.44 -14.00
C PRO A 248 2.23 12.97 -13.02
N ALA A 249 2.61 13.98 -12.23
CA ALA A 249 1.77 14.59 -11.20
C ALA A 249 0.37 15.00 -11.67
N ASN A 250 0.23 15.54 -12.88
CA ASN A 250 -1.04 16.01 -13.43
C ASN A 250 -2.07 14.90 -13.68
N ALA A 251 -1.65 13.64 -13.75
CA ALA A 251 -2.54 12.49 -13.92
C ALA A 251 -3.02 11.91 -12.57
N VAL A 252 -2.37 12.25 -11.46
CA VAL A 252 -2.65 11.68 -10.13
C VAL A 252 -4.08 11.95 -9.64
N PRO A 253 -4.65 13.16 -9.77
CA PRO A 253 -6.03 13.41 -9.34
C PRO A 253 -7.06 12.49 -10.01
N GLY A 254 -6.79 12.00 -11.22
CA GLY A 254 -7.63 11.02 -11.90
C GLY A 254 -7.58 9.63 -11.26
N LEU A 255 -6.42 9.21 -10.75
CA LEU A 255 -6.21 7.91 -10.10
C LEU A 255 -6.75 7.85 -8.66
N LEU A 256 -6.90 9.01 -8.02
CA LEU A 256 -7.54 9.15 -6.71
C LEU A 256 -9.08 9.13 -6.81
N ARG A 257 -9.63 9.34 -8.00
CA ARG A 257 -11.08 9.39 -8.24
C ARG A 257 -11.60 8.04 -8.75
N GLY A 258 -12.37 7.36 -7.90
CA GLY A 258 -13.09 6.14 -8.30
C GLY A 258 -12.27 4.86 -8.14
N PRO A 259 -12.74 3.73 -8.72
CA PRO A 259 -12.09 2.45 -8.56
C PRO A 259 -10.72 2.42 -9.26
N ALA A 260 -9.73 1.80 -8.63
CA ALA A 260 -8.36 1.74 -9.12
C ALA A 260 -8.21 0.93 -10.42
N SER A 261 -9.07 -0.08 -10.62
CA SER A 261 -9.23 -0.72 -11.93
C SER A 261 -10.70 -1.05 -12.19
N ALA A 262 -11.18 -0.67 -13.37
CA ALA A 262 -12.52 -1.01 -13.83
C ALA A 262 -12.67 -2.51 -14.14
N ALA A 263 -11.56 -3.20 -14.41
CA ALA A 263 -11.55 -4.64 -14.66
C ALA A 263 -11.54 -5.46 -13.36
N PHE A 264 -11.01 -4.90 -12.27
CA PHE A 264 -10.94 -5.53 -10.96
C PHE A 264 -12.14 -5.11 -10.11
N ALA A 265 -13.34 -5.58 -10.45
CA ALA A 265 -14.47 -5.46 -9.55
C ALA A 265 -14.36 -6.57 -8.49
N THR A 266 -14.25 -6.21 -7.21
CA THR A 266 -14.32 -7.18 -6.12
C THR A 266 -15.68 -7.89 -6.18
N ASP A 267 -15.70 -9.16 -6.61
CA ASP A 267 -16.87 -10.01 -6.43
C ASP A 267 -16.86 -10.50 -4.97
N PRO A 268 -17.82 -10.08 -4.12
CA PRO A 268 -17.89 -10.52 -2.73
C PRO A 268 -18.00 -12.05 -2.58
N ALA A 269 -18.34 -12.78 -3.65
CA ALA A 269 -18.35 -14.24 -3.66
C ALA A 269 -16.96 -14.90 -3.58
N ASN A 270 -15.86 -14.18 -3.84
CA ASN A 270 -14.50 -14.76 -3.89
C ASN A 270 -13.63 -14.54 -2.64
N LEU A 271 -14.15 -13.86 -1.61
CA LEU A 271 -13.45 -13.62 -0.34
C LEU A 271 -13.25 -14.93 0.45
N THR A 272 -12.09 -15.09 1.10
CA THR A 272 -11.87 -16.19 2.07
C THR A 272 -12.77 -16.01 3.30
N LEU A 273 -12.92 -17.07 4.11
CA LEU A 273 -13.71 -16.99 5.34
C LEU A 273 -13.15 -15.97 6.33
N GLU A 274 -11.82 -15.88 6.46
CA GLU A 274 -11.18 -14.87 7.31
C GLU A 274 -11.43 -13.45 6.80
N GLN A 275 -11.35 -13.23 5.47
CA GLN A 275 -11.62 -11.92 4.87
C GLN A 275 -13.07 -11.49 5.02
N ARG A 276 -14.02 -12.43 4.81
CA ARG A 276 -15.44 -12.17 5.07
C ARG A 276 -15.67 -11.82 6.54
N ALA A 277 -15.02 -12.54 7.46
CA ALA A 277 -15.12 -12.26 8.89
C ALA A 277 -14.54 -10.87 9.24
N HIS A 278 -13.42 -10.49 8.64
CA HIS A 278 -12.81 -9.17 8.83
C HIS A 278 -13.70 -8.03 8.29
N GLN A 279 -14.24 -8.17 7.07
CA GLN A 279 -15.18 -7.21 6.50
C GLN A 279 -16.43 -7.07 7.35
N ILE A 280 -17.03 -8.18 7.73
CA ILE A 280 -18.19 -8.18 8.62
C ILE A 280 -17.82 -7.46 9.93
N SER A 281 -16.69 -7.78 10.55
CA SER A 281 -16.23 -7.10 11.77
C SER A 281 -16.06 -5.58 11.58
N ALA A 282 -15.47 -5.14 10.46
CA ALA A 282 -15.31 -3.72 10.14
C ALA A 282 -16.65 -3.00 9.93
N LEU A 283 -17.62 -3.64 9.27
CA LEU A 283 -18.98 -3.12 9.11
C LEU A 283 -19.68 -2.97 10.48
N TYR A 284 -19.41 -3.87 11.43
CA TYR A 284 -19.98 -3.85 12.78
C TYR A 284 -19.34 -2.77 13.67
N ALA A 285 -18.08 -2.42 13.43
CA ALA A 285 -17.36 -1.36 14.12
C ALA A 285 -17.75 0.05 13.61
N SER A 286 -18.47 0.16 12.49
CA SER A 286 -18.90 1.45 11.95
C SER A 286 -20.05 2.04 12.78
N ASP A 287 -19.89 3.29 13.24
CA ASP A 287 -20.88 3.98 14.08
C ASP A 287 -22.20 4.32 13.37
N ASN A 288 -22.26 4.18 12.04
CA ASN A 288 -23.40 4.59 11.23
C ASN A 288 -24.25 3.43 10.69
N MET A 289 -23.87 2.18 10.97
CA MET A 289 -24.51 1.02 10.33
C MET A 289 -25.24 0.13 11.33
N SER A 290 -26.55 -0.04 11.13
CA SER A 290 -27.42 -0.85 11.99
C SER A 290 -27.67 -2.22 11.36
N ILE A 291 -26.79 -3.18 11.65
CA ILE A 291 -26.81 -4.54 11.09
C ILE A 291 -26.79 -5.62 12.16
N CYS A 292 -27.35 -6.80 11.85
CA CYS A 292 -27.26 -8.02 12.65
C CYS A 292 -27.13 -9.26 11.74
N PHE A 293 -26.52 -10.33 12.26
CA PHE A 293 -26.39 -11.61 11.58
C PHE A 293 -27.44 -12.58 12.09
N LEU A 294 -28.30 -13.04 11.19
CA LEU A 294 -29.37 -13.97 11.51
C LEU A 294 -28.99 -15.39 11.08
N GLY A 295 -29.02 -16.32 12.02
CA GLY A 295 -28.93 -17.74 11.71
C GLY A 295 -30.18 -18.23 10.97
N LEU A 296 -30.06 -19.36 10.27
CA LEU A 296 -31.20 -20.02 9.60
C LEU A 296 -32.30 -20.48 10.59
N ASP A 297 -31.95 -20.56 11.88
CA ASP A 297 -32.83 -20.82 13.01
C ASP A 297 -33.55 -19.55 13.53
N TYR A 298 -33.38 -18.42 12.84
CA TYR A 298 -33.89 -17.10 13.21
C TYR A 298 -33.31 -16.56 14.54
N VAL A 299 -32.20 -17.13 15.00
CA VAL A 299 -31.47 -16.63 16.16
C VAL A 299 -30.43 -15.62 15.72
N ILE A 300 -30.39 -14.46 16.39
CA ILE A 300 -29.36 -13.45 16.15
C ILE A 300 -28.03 -14.00 16.65
N LYS A 301 -27.06 -14.22 15.76
CA LYS A 301 -25.73 -14.75 16.13
C LYS A 301 -24.75 -13.65 16.47
N ASP A 302 -24.94 -12.47 15.89
CA ASP A 302 -24.14 -11.28 16.16
C ASP A 302 -24.92 -10.01 15.81
N ALA A 303 -24.58 -8.87 16.41
CA ALA A 303 -25.18 -7.58 16.06
C ALA A 303 -24.21 -6.41 16.25
N SER A 304 -24.38 -5.36 15.44
CA SER A 304 -23.68 -4.09 15.64
C SER A 304 -24.19 -3.38 16.92
N PRO A 305 -23.34 -2.59 17.61
CA PRO A 305 -23.77 -1.78 18.74
C PRO A 305 -24.89 -0.80 18.38
N VAL A 306 -24.87 -0.26 17.16
CA VAL A 306 -25.92 0.62 16.63
C VAL A 306 -27.27 -0.10 16.54
N PHE A 307 -27.28 -1.35 16.07
CA PHE A 307 -28.50 -2.17 15.99
C PHE A 307 -29.12 -2.40 17.36
N ALA A 308 -28.31 -2.76 18.37
CA ALA A 308 -28.79 -2.95 19.74
C ALA A 308 -29.33 -1.63 20.34
N ARG A 309 -28.62 -0.51 20.12
CA ARG A 309 -29.07 0.82 20.54
C ARG A 309 -30.41 1.22 19.91
N ASN A 310 -30.60 0.96 18.61
CA ASN A 310 -31.86 1.26 17.91
C ASN A 310 -33.05 0.46 18.48
N LEU A 311 -32.79 -0.72 19.03
CA LEU A 311 -33.78 -1.56 19.72
C LEU A 311 -33.97 -1.17 21.20
N GLY A 312 -33.20 -0.20 21.70
CA GLY A 312 -33.22 0.21 23.10
C GLY A 312 -32.69 -0.87 24.06
N ARG A 313 -31.83 -1.78 23.59
CA ARG A 313 -31.32 -2.93 24.35
C ARG A 313 -29.79 -2.96 24.37
N PRO A 314 -29.18 -3.51 25.44
CA PRO A 314 -27.75 -3.79 25.43
C PRO A 314 -27.45 -4.93 24.45
N LEU A 315 -26.24 -4.91 23.86
CA LEU A 315 -25.85 -5.86 22.81
C LEU A 315 -25.94 -7.33 23.26
N ASP A 316 -25.51 -7.60 24.50
CA ASP A 316 -25.55 -8.94 25.09
C ASP A 316 -26.98 -9.47 25.30
N ASP A 317 -28.00 -8.61 25.35
CA ASP A 317 -29.40 -9.02 25.44
C ASP A 317 -30.00 -9.36 24.07
N VAL A 318 -29.35 -8.95 22.99
CA VAL A 318 -29.81 -9.14 21.61
C VAL A 318 -29.22 -10.42 21.02
N ILE A 319 -27.93 -10.67 21.27
CA ILE A 319 -27.23 -11.85 20.75
C ILE A 319 -27.79 -13.13 21.40
N GLY A 320 -28.06 -14.14 20.59
CA GLY A 320 -28.61 -15.43 21.02
C GLY A 320 -30.14 -15.46 21.18
N ARG A 321 -30.83 -14.34 21.01
CA ARG A 321 -32.31 -14.31 21.02
C ARG A 321 -32.91 -14.63 19.66
N GLN A 322 -34.13 -15.15 19.68
CA GLN A 322 -34.97 -15.23 18.48
C GLN A 322 -35.26 -13.83 17.97
N VAL A 323 -35.08 -13.60 16.67
CA VAL A 323 -35.35 -12.28 16.06
C VAL A 323 -36.78 -11.83 16.29
N ASN A 324 -37.71 -12.77 16.44
CA ASN A 324 -39.11 -12.51 16.74
C ASN A 324 -39.32 -11.85 18.11
N ASP A 325 -38.49 -12.18 19.10
CA ASP A 325 -38.58 -11.66 20.47
C ASP A 325 -38.02 -10.23 20.57
N VAL A 326 -37.14 -9.89 19.62
CA VAL A 326 -36.42 -8.61 19.58
C VAL A 326 -37.07 -7.64 18.59
N MET A 327 -37.62 -8.15 17.48
CA MET A 327 -38.20 -7.37 16.38
C MET A 327 -39.50 -8.02 15.84
N PRO A 328 -40.59 -8.02 16.63
CA PRO A 328 -41.83 -8.72 16.29
C PRO A 328 -42.55 -8.21 15.03
N GLU A 329 -42.36 -6.94 14.66
CA GLU A 329 -43.01 -6.33 13.47
C GLU A 329 -42.28 -6.64 12.14
N GLY A 330 -41.03 -7.11 12.18
CA GLY A 330 -40.21 -7.38 10.98
C GLY A 330 -40.33 -8.80 10.43
N VAL A 331 -40.90 -9.72 11.22
CA VAL A 331 -40.86 -11.17 11.00
C VAL A 331 -41.55 -11.60 9.71
N GLY A 332 -42.70 -10.99 9.39
CA GLY A 332 -43.42 -11.30 8.16
C GLY A 332 -42.59 -11.04 6.91
N ARG A 333 -41.73 -10.02 6.95
CA ARG A 333 -40.84 -9.65 5.84
C ARG A 333 -39.64 -10.59 5.73
N ILE A 334 -39.07 -11.02 6.86
CA ILE A 334 -37.92 -11.95 6.90
C ILE A 334 -38.35 -13.36 6.44
N ALA A 335 -39.46 -13.87 6.96
CA ALA A 335 -40.01 -15.17 6.56
C ALA A 335 -40.41 -15.19 5.08
N TRP A 336 -40.96 -14.08 4.58
CA TRP A 336 -41.24 -13.90 3.16
C TRP A 336 -39.95 -13.91 2.33
N LEU A 337 -38.91 -13.13 2.69
CA LEU A 337 -37.62 -13.09 1.99
C LEU A 337 -36.95 -14.47 1.93
N HIS A 338 -36.98 -15.23 3.03
CA HIS A 338 -36.44 -16.58 3.06
C HIS A 338 -37.22 -17.52 2.14
N SER A 339 -38.55 -17.44 2.14
CA SER A 339 -39.40 -18.22 1.22
C SER A 339 -39.24 -17.81 -0.25
N TYR A 340 -38.87 -16.56 -0.49
CA TYR A 340 -38.68 -15.95 -1.81
C TYR A 340 -37.34 -16.37 -2.42
N TRP A 341 -36.24 -16.33 -1.64
CA TRP A 341 -34.93 -16.79 -2.08
C TRP A 341 -34.82 -18.31 -2.18
N ALA A 342 -35.55 -19.08 -1.36
CA ALA A 342 -35.67 -20.53 -1.52
C ALA A 342 -36.27 -20.95 -2.88
N ARG A 343 -36.90 -20.02 -3.60
CA ARG A 343 -37.47 -20.24 -4.95
C ARG A 343 -36.54 -19.77 -6.07
N ASN A 344 -35.29 -19.38 -5.78
CA ASN A 344 -34.33 -18.83 -6.74
C ASN A 344 -34.88 -17.62 -7.55
N LEU A 345 -35.68 -16.76 -6.92
CA LEU A 345 -36.19 -15.54 -7.55
C LEU A 345 -35.18 -14.37 -7.40
N PRO A 346 -35.05 -13.49 -8.42
CA PRO A 346 -34.16 -12.32 -8.37
C PRO A 346 -34.58 -11.37 -7.25
N ALA A 347 -33.64 -10.63 -6.65
CA ALA A 347 -33.90 -9.81 -5.46
C ALA A 347 -35.16 -8.92 -5.63
N PRO A 348 -36.07 -8.88 -4.63
CA PRO A 348 -37.28 -8.09 -4.74
C PRO A 348 -36.95 -6.59 -4.70
N ALA A 349 -37.62 -5.83 -5.56
CA ALA A 349 -37.41 -4.39 -5.75
C ALA A 349 -37.77 -3.55 -4.50
#